data_AF-A0A2N2Y2Z4-F1
#
_entry.id   AF-A0A2N2Y2Z4-F1
#
_cell.length_a   1.000
_cell.length_b   1.000
_cell.length_c   1.000
_cell.angle_alpha   90.00
_cell.angle_beta   90.00
_cell.angle_gamma   90.00
#
_symmetry.space_group_name_H-M   'P 1'
#
loop_
_entity.id
_entity.type
_entity.pdbx_description
1 polymer ?
#
loop_
_entity_poly.entity_id
_entity_poly.type
_entity_poly.pdbx_seq_one_letter_code
_entity_poly.pdbx_strand_id
1 'polypeptide(L)'
;MKNVFRLLLILVLIFGINATVSAQLPYSSKAKKYHKAGLKAFNKKNFVKADSMFSLSASIEDNKSNYTYLAMTKLALGDSCGYCKALYDAIIGNDKKSIELYGSKCTDTTTIMYDCIKSDTIYFCKAVKNVCEVDYEYFFYKKNLISNKTVSFNINETNYTKNELFDSKFRMDEVPLECVFSTCEIMPEFPGGEYEMMKFICQTLRYPQSCKENNISGKIFVNFVVNEQGKVIKVKVVKGAHPLLDKEAKRVVLMLPDFKPGMQDGKPVKVQFTIPINFQLFTIAY
;
A
#
# COMPACT_ATOMS: atom_id res chain seq x y z
N MET A 1 -16.77 70.75 23.04
CA MET A 1 -16.03 70.08 21.95
C MET A 1 -16.92 69.19 21.07
N LYS A 2 -18.09 69.70 20.63
CA LYS A 2 -19.03 68.98 19.74
C LYS A 2 -18.88 69.38 18.25
N ASN A 3 -17.91 70.22 17.91
CA ASN A 3 -17.68 70.72 16.55
C ASN A 3 -16.41 70.20 15.86
N VAL A 4 -15.67 69.26 16.46
CA VAL A 4 -14.51 68.60 15.81
C VAL A 4 -14.92 67.30 15.10
N PHE A 5 -16.06 66.70 15.47
CA PHE A 5 -16.54 65.43 14.92
C PHE A 5 -17.20 65.53 13.53
N ARG A 6 -17.55 66.74 13.08
CA ARG A 6 -18.15 66.94 11.74
C ARG A 6 -17.14 67.20 10.63
N LEU A 7 -15.87 67.49 10.94
CA LEU A 7 -14.81 67.60 9.93
C LEU A 7 -14.11 66.27 9.64
N LEU A 8 -14.11 65.32 10.59
CA LEU A 8 -13.47 64.01 10.43
C LEU A 8 -14.27 63.02 9.57
N LEU A 9 -15.53 63.34 9.23
CA LEU A 9 -16.34 62.50 8.32
C LEU A 9 -16.15 62.84 6.83
N ILE A 10 -15.44 63.92 6.49
CA ILE A 10 -15.21 64.32 5.09
C ILE A 10 -13.81 63.87 4.59
N LEU A 11 -12.88 63.52 5.50
CA LEU A 11 -11.55 63.04 5.11
C LEU A 11 -11.46 61.52 4.83
N VAL A 12 -12.48 60.73 5.20
CA VAL A 12 -12.49 59.27 4.96
C VAL A 12 -12.91 58.91 3.53
N LEU A 13 -13.39 59.86 2.72
CA LEU A 13 -13.70 59.64 1.31
C LEU A 13 -12.52 59.90 0.35
N ILE A 14 -11.34 60.29 0.86
CA ILE A 14 -10.19 60.66 0.00
C ILE A 14 -8.98 59.74 0.15
N PHE A 15 -8.85 58.98 1.24
CA PHE A 15 -7.75 58.02 1.40
C PHE A 15 -8.26 56.61 1.68
N GLY A 16 -8.09 55.74 0.70
CA GLY A 16 -8.36 54.31 0.83
C GLY A 16 -7.50 53.69 1.93
N ILE A 17 -8.17 53.24 2.99
CA ILE A 17 -7.64 52.26 3.93
C ILE A 17 -8.75 51.21 4.11
N ASN A 18 -8.71 50.15 3.31
CA ASN A 18 -9.45 48.93 3.62
C ASN A 18 -8.74 48.23 4.79
N ALA A 19 -9.05 48.66 6.01
CA ALA A 19 -8.69 47.94 7.21
C ALA A 19 -9.61 46.72 7.36
N THR A 20 -9.02 45.54 7.25
CA THR A 20 -9.59 44.24 7.56
C THR A 20 -10.12 44.19 9.01
N VAL A 21 -11.41 43.91 9.18
CA VAL A 21 -11.95 43.40 10.45
C VAL A 21 -12.93 42.27 10.13
N SER A 22 -12.44 41.04 10.06
CA SER A 22 -13.30 39.85 10.18
C SER A 22 -13.51 39.56 11.67
N ALA A 23 -14.68 39.94 12.18
CA ALA A 23 -15.09 39.65 13.55
C ALA A 23 -15.41 38.15 13.72
N GLN A 24 -14.65 37.46 14.57
CA GLN A 24 -14.83 36.04 14.87
C GLN A 24 -14.96 35.84 16.39
N LEU A 25 -16.08 36.30 16.98
CA LEU A 25 -16.33 36.27 18.44
C LEU A 25 -17.84 36.07 18.72
N PRO A 26 -18.32 34.83 18.93
CA PRO A 26 -18.73 34.37 20.29
C PRO A 26 -18.45 32.88 20.63
N TYR A 27 -18.21 32.03 19.63
CA TYR A 27 -18.11 30.56 19.78
C TYR A 27 -16.90 30.11 20.63
N SER A 28 -15.78 30.83 20.51
CA SER A 28 -14.52 30.57 21.24
C SER A 28 -14.64 30.71 22.77
N SER A 29 -15.57 31.51 23.28
CA SER A 29 -15.71 31.75 24.73
C SER A 29 -16.22 30.53 25.49
N LYS A 30 -17.14 29.77 24.87
CA LYS A 30 -17.79 28.61 25.47
C LYS A 30 -16.86 27.39 25.47
N ALA A 31 -16.12 27.18 24.39
CA ALA A 31 -15.08 26.15 24.32
C ALA A 31 -14.02 26.36 25.41
N LYS A 32 -13.48 27.58 25.57
CA LYS A 32 -12.53 27.91 26.65
C LYS A 32 -13.05 27.60 28.05
N LYS A 33 -14.35 27.82 28.30
CA LYS A 33 -15.00 27.48 29.58
C LYS A 33 -14.99 25.97 29.83
N TYR A 34 -15.37 25.17 28.84
CA TYR A 34 -15.37 23.71 28.97
C TYR A 34 -13.96 23.14 29.08
N HIS A 35 -13.00 23.65 28.32
CA HIS A 35 -11.59 23.30 28.45
C HIS A 35 -11.08 23.52 29.89
N LYS A 36 -11.33 24.71 30.47
CA LYS A 36 -10.93 25.02 31.85
C LYS A 36 -11.61 24.12 32.87
N ALA A 37 -12.88 23.79 32.67
CA ALA A 37 -13.61 22.86 33.52
C ALA A 37 -13.06 21.43 33.41
N GLY A 38 -12.68 21.00 32.21
CA GLY A 38 -12.00 19.74 31.93
C GLY A 38 -10.67 19.64 32.67
N LEU A 39 -9.80 20.65 32.57
CA LEU A 39 -8.53 20.71 33.31
C LEU A 39 -8.71 20.58 34.82
N LYS A 40 -9.72 21.27 35.38
CA LYS A 40 -10.03 21.17 36.80
C LYS A 40 -10.47 19.76 37.20
N ALA A 41 -11.25 19.08 36.35
CA ALA A 41 -11.68 17.70 36.60
C ALA A 41 -10.51 16.72 36.45
N PHE A 42 -9.68 16.90 35.42
CA PHE A 42 -8.49 16.09 35.14
C PHE A 42 -7.48 16.14 36.28
N ASN A 43 -7.15 17.34 36.77
CA ASN A 43 -6.23 17.53 37.91
C ASN A 43 -6.78 16.92 39.21
N LYS A 44 -8.10 16.80 39.34
CA LYS A 44 -8.77 16.10 40.44
C LYS A 44 -8.88 14.58 40.24
N LYS A 45 -8.32 14.04 39.15
CA LYS A 45 -8.44 12.64 38.73
C LYS A 45 -9.88 12.17 38.52
N ASN A 46 -10.82 13.09 38.30
CA ASN A 46 -12.20 12.77 37.92
C ASN A 46 -12.30 12.68 36.40
N PHE A 47 -11.83 11.55 35.86
CA PHE A 47 -11.63 11.37 34.42
C PHE A 47 -12.95 11.29 33.64
N VAL A 48 -14.01 10.70 34.21
CA VAL A 48 -15.34 10.66 33.55
C VAL A 48 -15.86 12.06 33.28
N LYS A 49 -15.74 12.96 34.28
CA LYS A 49 -16.16 14.36 34.12
C LYS A 49 -15.22 15.13 33.20
N ALA A 50 -13.91 14.87 33.29
CA ALA A 50 -12.94 15.49 32.40
C ALA A 50 -13.23 15.14 30.93
N ASP A 51 -13.56 13.88 30.66
CA ASP A 51 -13.86 13.35 29.33
C ASP A 51 -15.03 14.11 28.70
N SER A 52 -16.16 14.16 29.41
CA SER A 52 -17.36 14.88 28.96
C SER A 52 -17.08 16.35 28.64
N MET A 53 -16.25 17.00 29.46
CA MET A 53 -15.92 18.43 29.29
C MET A 53 -14.97 18.66 28.12
N PHE A 54 -13.96 17.80 27.94
CA PHE A 54 -13.04 17.92 26.80
C PHE A 54 -13.71 17.55 25.48
N SER A 55 -14.57 16.51 25.44
CA SER A 55 -15.36 16.18 24.25
C SER A 55 -16.28 17.32 23.84
N LEU A 56 -16.96 17.96 24.80
CA LEU A 56 -17.81 19.11 24.53
C LEU A 56 -17.00 20.35 24.11
N SER A 57 -15.80 20.52 24.65
CA SER A 57 -14.89 21.59 24.21
C SER A 57 -14.41 21.36 22.77
N ALA A 58 -14.02 20.13 22.44
CA ALA A 58 -13.55 19.74 21.12
C ALA A 58 -14.64 19.86 20.04
N SER A 59 -15.89 19.49 20.36
CA SER A 59 -17.02 19.61 19.40
C SER A 59 -17.43 21.05 19.09
N ILE A 60 -16.99 22.01 19.90
CA ILE A 60 -17.25 23.45 19.71
C ILE A 60 -16.09 24.13 19.01
N GLU A 61 -14.86 23.81 19.39
CA GLU A 61 -13.64 24.40 18.83
C GLU A 61 -12.55 23.34 18.69
N ASP A 62 -12.17 23.06 17.45
CA ASP A 62 -11.05 22.20 17.11
C ASP A 62 -9.74 22.86 17.54
N ASN A 63 -9.22 22.41 18.68
CA ASN A 63 -7.99 22.91 19.25
C ASN A 63 -7.13 21.74 19.72
N LYS A 64 -5.86 21.75 19.30
CA LYS A 64 -4.84 20.75 19.68
C LYS A 64 -4.89 20.38 21.16
N SER A 65 -5.02 21.38 22.05
CA SER A 65 -4.97 21.16 23.49
C SER A 65 -6.17 20.35 23.99
N ASN A 66 -7.35 20.51 23.37
CA ASN A 66 -8.54 19.74 23.73
C ASN A 66 -8.33 18.25 23.46
N TYR A 67 -7.81 17.93 22.28
CA TYR A 67 -7.57 16.56 21.84
C TYR A 67 -6.46 15.87 22.63
N THR A 68 -5.36 16.56 22.96
CA THR A 68 -4.30 15.99 23.80
C THR A 68 -4.80 15.63 25.20
N TYR A 69 -5.56 16.51 25.86
CA TYR A 69 -6.12 16.21 27.19
C TYR A 69 -7.23 15.18 27.14
N LEU A 70 -8.05 15.19 26.08
CA LEU A 70 -9.04 14.15 25.86
C LEU A 70 -8.37 12.78 25.73
N ALA A 71 -7.30 12.68 24.93
CA ALA A 71 -6.51 11.46 24.80
C ALA A 71 -6.01 10.96 26.18
N MET A 72 -5.33 11.82 26.95
CA MET A 72 -4.85 11.45 28.29
C MET A 72 -5.99 10.98 29.22
N THR A 73 -7.16 11.59 29.09
CA THR A 73 -8.35 11.22 29.87
C THR A 73 -8.89 9.85 29.47
N LYS A 74 -9.01 9.58 28.16
CA LYS A 74 -9.43 8.28 27.63
C LYS A 74 -8.48 7.15 28.04
N LEU A 75 -7.17 7.42 27.98
CA LEU A 75 -6.15 6.48 28.46
C LEU A 75 -6.34 6.15 29.94
N ALA A 76 -6.59 7.16 30.79
CA ALA A 76 -6.85 6.96 32.21
C ALA A 76 -8.15 6.21 32.51
N LEU A 77 -9.13 6.25 31.60
CA LEU A 77 -10.36 5.48 31.67
C LEU A 77 -10.22 4.04 31.13
N GLY A 78 -9.04 3.67 30.61
CA GLY A 78 -8.83 2.37 29.97
C GLY A 78 -9.42 2.27 28.55
N ASP A 79 -9.87 3.38 27.98
CA ASP A 79 -10.38 3.45 26.61
C ASP A 79 -9.22 3.69 25.64
N SER A 80 -8.50 2.61 25.31
CA SER A 80 -7.37 2.65 24.36
C SER A 80 -7.77 3.16 22.98
N CYS A 81 -9.05 2.99 22.58
CA CYS A 81 -9.51 3.43 21.28
C CYS A 81 -9.95 4.87 21.20
N GLY A 82 -10.65 5.35 22.22
CA GLY A 82 -10.84 6.78 22.42
C GLY A 82 -9.50 7.51 22.56
N TYR A 83 -8.51 6.91 23.20
CA TYR A 83 -7.15 7.46 23.30
C TYR A 83 -6.51 7.65 21.93
N CYS A 84 -6.45 6.61 21.12
CA CYS A 84 -5.81 6.66 19.81
C CYS A 84 -6.54 7.57 18.84
N LYS A 85 -7.88 7.55 18.82
CA LYS A 85 -8.68 8.47 18.02
C LYS A 85 -8.43 9.93 18.39
N ALA A 86 -8.44 10.26 19.69
CA ALA A 86 -8.19 11.63 20.15
C ALA A 86 -6.75 12.10 19.84
N LEU A 87 -5.76 11.21 19.88
CA LEU A 87 -4.41 11.55 19.41
C LEU A 87 -4.38 11.83 17.90
N TYR A 88 -5.08 11.04 17.09
CA TYR A 88 -5.16 11.28 15.65
C TYR A 88 -5.77 12.66 15.34
N ASP A 89 -6.86 13.02 16.02
CA ASP A 89 -7.48 14.34 15.88
C ASP A 89 -6.53 15.47 16.32
N ALA A 90 -5.68 15.23 17.33
CA ALA A 90 -4.63 16.18 17.72
C ALA A 90 -3.53 16.35 16.66
N ILE A 91 -3.22 15.30 15.88
CA ILE A 91 -2.23 15.32 14.80
C ILE A 91 -2.70 16.22 13.64
N ILE A 92 -4.01 16.27 13.34
CA ILE A 92 -4.57 17.18 12.33
C ILE A 92 -4.25 18.65 12.70
N GLY A 93 -4.10 18.94 13.99
CA GLY A 93 -3.60 20.22 14.52
C GLY A 93 -2.07 20.40 14.52
N ASN A 94 -1.33 19.51 13.85
CA ASN A 94 0.14 19.48 13.70
C ASN A 94 0.93 19.36 15.03
N ASP A 95 0.39 18.63 16.02
CA ASP A 95 1.07 18.39 17.30
C ASP A 95 2.08 17.25 17.22
N LYS A 96 3.37 17.61 17.13
CA LYS A 96 4.51 16.66 17.07
C LYS A 96 4.53 15.64 18.21
N LYS A 97 4.10 16.03 19.41
CA LYS A 97 4.10 15.13 20.57
C LYS A 97 3.01 14.06 20.45
N SER A 98 1.86 14.44 19.91
CA SER A 98 0.77 13.50 19.62
C SER A 98 1.15 12.52 18.50
N ILE A 99 1.93 12.95 17.50
CA ILE A 99 2.49 12.06 16.45
C ILE A 99 3.36 10.95 17.08
N GLU A 100 4.31 11.31 17.94
CA GLU A 100 5.21 10.36 18.60
C GLU A 100 4.45 9.37 19.51
N LEU A 101 3.49 9.88 20.28
CA LEU A 101 2.65 9.04 21.15
C LEU A 101 1.74 8.10 20.35
N TYR A 102 1.18 8.57 19.23
CA TYR A 102 0.35 7.73 18.36
C TYR A 102 1.19 6.60 17.75
N GLY A 103 2.35 6.92 17.16
CA GLY A 103 3.22 5.91 16.54
C GLY A 103 3.78 4.85 17.52
N SER A 104 3.93 5.19 18.80
CA SER A 104 4.47 4.27 19.80
C SER A 104 3.40 3.44 20.51
N LYS A 105 2.17 3.95 20.67
CA LYS A 105 1.13 3.31 21.49
C LYS A 105 -0.14 2.92 20.75
N CYS A 106 -0.36 3.46 19.56
CA CYS A 106 -1.60 3.29 18.80
C CYS A 106 -1.41 2.50 17.50
N THR A 107 -0.17 2.29 17.08
CA THR A 107 0.19 1.48 15.93
C THR A 107 1.07 0.33 16.36
N ASP A 108 0.63 -0.91 16.13
CA ASP A 108 1.52 -2.06 16.12
C ASP A 108 2.07 -2.22 14.71
N THR A 109 3.39 -2.09 14.59
CA THR A 109 4.06 -2.01 13.30
C THR A 109 4.86 -3.28 13.09
N THR A 110 4.35 -4.19 12.26
CA THR A 110 5.12 -5.35 11.81
C THR A 110 5.67 -5.07 10.43
N THR A 111 6.98 -4.84 10.35
CA THR A 111 7.67 -4.69 9.05
C THR A 111 8.12 -6.07 8.61
N ILE A 112 7.53 -6.59 7.53
CA ILE A 112 7.95 -7.83 6.91
C ILE A 112 8.76 -7.47 5.67
N MET A 113 10.05 -7.77 5.72
CA MET A 113 10.96 -7.53 4.61
C MET A 113 10.85 -8.69 3.62
N TYR A 114 10.46 -8.40 2.38
CA TYR A 114 10.37 -9.40 1.32
C TYR A 114 11.47 -9.15 0.30
N ASP A 115 12.49 -10.01 0.27
CA ASP A 115 13.51 -9.93 -0.78
C ASP A 115 12.96 -10.60 -2.04
N CYS A 116 12.23 -9.85 -2.87
CA CYS A 116 11.74 -10.36 -4.16
C CYS A 116 12.88 -10.34 -5.18
N ILE A 117 13.64 -11.44 -5.20
CA ILE A 117 14.77 -11.69 -6.08
C ILE A 117 14.27 -11.87 -7.53
N LYS A 118 14.04 -10.76 -8.25
CA LYS A 118 13.90 -10.81 -9.71
C LYS A 118 14.48 -9.63 -10.48
N SER A 119 14.95 -8.56 -9.83
CA SER A 119 15.46 -7.38 -10.56
C SER A 119 16.26 -6.37 -9.70
N ASP A 120 17.26 -6.75 -8.88
CA ASP A 120 18.00 -5.81 -7.99
C ASP A 120 17.10 -4.85 -7.16
N THR A 121 15.82 -5.18 -7.02
CA THR A 121 14.77 -4.31 -6.51
C THR A 121 14.18 -4.99 -5.30
N ILE A 122 14.46 -4.44 -4.12
CA ILE A 122 13.94 -4.95 -2.86
C ILE A 122 12.56 -4.33 -2.64
N TYR A 123 11.55 -5.15 -2.35
CA TYR A 123 10.22 -4.69 -1.99
C TYR A 123 10.00 -4.85 -0.49
N PHE A 124 9.63 -3.79 0.23
CA PHE A 124 9.30 -3.89 1.65
C PHE A 124 7.79 -3.90 1.81
N CYS A 125 7.27 -4.68 2.75
CA CYS A 125 5.88 -4.60 3.16
C CYS A 125 5.84 -4.24 4.65
N LYS A 126 5.32 -3.07 4.98
CA LYS A 126 5.03 -2.69 6.36
C LYS A 126 3.54 -2.89 6.59
N ALA A 127 3.20 -3.84 7.43
CA ALA A 127 1.84 -3.99 7.93
C ALA A 127 1.71 -3.16 9.20
N VAL A 128 0.78 -2.22 9.22
CA VAL A 128 0.45 -1.41 10.38
C VAL A 128 -0.92 -1.83 10.85
N LYS A 129 -1.00 -2.30 12.09
CA LYS A 129 -2.27 -2.52 12.76
C LYS A 129 -2.53 -1.34 13.67
N ASN A 130 -3.60 -0.59 13.41
CA ASN A 130 -4.08 0.35 14.41
C ASN A 130 -4.71 -0.45 15.55
N VAL A 131 -4.44 -0.07 16.80
CA VAL A 131 -4.96 -0.76 18.01
C VAL A 131 -6.50 -0.92 18.01
N CYS A 132 -7.19 -0.15 17.17
CA CYS A 132 -8.64 0.02 17.17
C CYS A 132 -9.32 -0.32 15.84
N GLU A 133 -8.54 -0.70 14.84
CA GLU A 133 -9.06 -1.25 13.60
C GLU A 133 -8.78 -2.75 13.60
N VAL A 134 -9.73 -3.53 13.11
CA VAL A 134 -9.56 -4.98 12.97
C VAL A 134 -8.61 -5.29 11.81
N ASP A 135 -8.52 -4.35 10.87
CA ASP A 135 -7.82 -4.48 9.61
C ASP A 135 -6.36 -3.98 9.71
N TYR A 136 -5.47 -4.65 8.97
CA TYR A 136 -4.10 -4.19 8.78
C TYR A 136 -4.05 -3.24 7.58
N GLU A 137 -3.40 -2.09 7.74
CA GLU A 137 -2.99 -1.26 6.61
C GLU A 137 -1.63 -1.77 6.10
N TYR A 138 -1.56 -2.15 4.83
CA TYR A 138 -0.33 -2.64 4.21
C TYR A 138 0.31 -1.55 3.35
N PHE A 139 1.58 -1.25 3.62
CA PHE A 139 2.38 -0.30 2.86
C PHE A 139 3.49 -1.05 2.13
N PHE A 140 3.48 -1.01 0.79
CA PHE A 140 4.50 -1.64 -0.03
C PHE A 140 5.48 -0.59 -0.57
N TYR A 141 6.79 -0.85 -0.43
CA TYR A 141 7.86 0.07 -0.83
C TYR A 141 8.77 -0.58 -1.86
N LYS A 142 9.17 0.14 -2.91
CA LYS A 142 10.19 -0.30 -3.88
C LYS A 142 11.52 0.40 -3.59
N LYS A 143 12.59 -0.34 -3.29
CA LYS A 143 13.93 0.22 -3.11
C LYS A 143 14.56 0.56 -4.47
N ASN A 144 14.80 1.84 -4.75
CA ASN A 144 15.76 2.22 -5.80
C ASN A 144 17.14 2.47 -5.17
N LEU A 145 18.16 1.78 -5.68
CA LEU A 145 19.56 2.07 -5.38
C LEU A 145 19.97 3.34 -6.15
N ILE A 146 19.86 4.50 -5.51
CA ILE A 146 20.59 5.69 -5.97
C ILE A 146 21.80 5.85 -5.05
N SER A 147 22.98 5.90 -5.68
CA SER A 147 24.31 6.05 -5.08
C SER A 147 24.32 6.71 -3.69
N ASN A 148 24.85 5.98 -2.70
CA ASN A 148 25.32 6.40 -1.38
C ASN A 148 24.85 7.78 -0.89
N LYS A 149 23.53 7.93 -0.59
CA LYS A 149 22.99 8.69 0.57
C LYS A 149 21.48 8.96 0.52
N THR A 150 20.77 8.62 -0.55
CA THR A 150 19.33 8.92 -0.63
C THR A 150 18.56 7.79 -1.32
N VAL A 151 17.69 7.13 -0.56
CA VAL A 151 16.72 6.16 -1.09
C VAL A 151 15.49 6.96 -1.55
N SER A 152 15.21 6.95 -2.85
CA SER A 152 13.96 7.45 -3.42
C SER A 152 13.02 6.28 -3.68
N PHE A 153 11.75 6.44 -3.32
CA PHE A 153 10.72 5.43 -3.51
C PHE A 153 9.80 5.90 -4.64
N ASN A 154 9.48 5.01 -5.57
CA ASN A 154 8.59 5.31 -6.69
C ASN A 154 7.32 4.46 -6.54
N ILE A 155 6.17 5.14 -6.48
CA ILE A 155 4.84 4.53 -6.47
C ILE A 155 4.14 5.10 -7.70
N ASN A 156 3.66 4.25 -8.61
CA ASN A 156 2.95 4.66 -9.83
C ASN A 156 3.65 5.78 -10.64
N GLU A 157 4.97 5.68 -10.82
CA GLU A 157 5.80 6.62 -11.61
C GLU A 157 6.01 8.01 -10.99
N THR A 158 5.54 8.26 -9.77
CA THR A 158 5.76 9.53 -9.05
C THR A 158 6.90 9.41 -8.04
N ASN A 159 7.80 10.41 -8.04
CA ASN A 159 8.94 10.49 -7.12
C ASN A 159 8.51 11.21 -5.85
N TYR A 160 8.52 10.49 -4.72
CA TYR A 160 8.22 11.08 -3.40
C TYR A 160 9.50 11.24 -2.56
N THR A 161 9.53 12.31 -1.79
CA THR A 161 10.54 12.59 -0.78
C THR A 161 10.22 11.87 0.54
N LYS A 162 11.24 11.67 1.39
CA LYS A 162 11.12 11.01 2.71
C LYS A 162 10.01 11.60 3.59
N ASN A 163 9.67 12.87 3.42
CA ASN A 163 8.67 13.56 4.23
C ASN A 163 7.24 13.34 3.71
N GLU A 164 7.04 13.18 2.40
CA GLU A 164 5.72 12.92 1.79
C GLU A 164 5.21 11.49 2.06
N LEU A 165 6.13 10.58 2.38
CA LEU A 165 5.89 9.17 2.73
C LEU A 165 5.25 8.97 4.12
N PHE A 166 5.26 9.97 5.00
CA PHE A 166 4.66 9.86 6.34
C PHE A 166 3.24 10.40 6.43
N ASP A 167 2.81 11.21 5.45
CA ASP A 167 1.49 11.88 5.47
C ASP A 167 0.43 11.21 4.58
N SER A 168 0.83 10.28 3.71
CA SER A 168 -0.06 9.73 2.71
C SER A 168 -0.59 8.34 3.10
N LYS A 169 -1.83 8.32 3.60
CA LYS A 169 -2.63 7.08 3.69
C LYS A 169 -3.00 6.65 2.28
N PHE A 170 -2.41 5.56 1.80
CA PHE A 170 -2.80 4.95 0.53
C PHE A 170 -3.56 3.65 0.80
N ARG A 171 -4.85 3.64 0.44
CA ARG A 171 -5.60 2.39 0.27
C ARG A 171 -5.39 1.92 -1.16
N MET A 172 -4.74 0.77 -1.32
CA MET A 172 -4.85 -0.02 -2.54
C MET A 172 -5.90 -1.10 -2.30
N ASP A 173 -6.76 -1.33 -3.29
CA ASP A 173 -7.70 -2.45 -3.27
C ASP A 173 -6.95 -3.76 -3.06
N GLU A 174 -7.57 -4.68 -2.31
CA GLU A 174 -7.06 -6.02 -2.00
C GLU A 174 -6.75 -6.81 -3.29
N VAL A 175 -5.54 -6.65 -3.81
CA VAL A 175 -4.95 -7.63 -4.72
C VAL A 175 -4.11 -8.52 -3.83
N PRO A 176 -4.59 -9.70 -3.41
CA PRO A 176 -3.76 -10.62 -2.64
C PRO A 176 -2.47 -10.87 -3.41
N LEU A 177 -1.37 -10.32 -2.89
CA LEU A 177 -0.05 -10.46 -3.47
C LEU A 177 0.39 -11.91 -3.29
N GLU A 178 0.11 -12.71 -4.32
CA GLU A 178 0.59 -14.08 -4.36
C GLU A 178 2.11 -14.08 -4.58
N CYS A 179 2.86 -14.50 -3.57
CA CYS A 179 4.31 -14.70 -3.69
C CYS A 179 4.60 -15.83 -4.68
N VAL A 180 5.18 -15.49 -5.84
CA VAL A 180 5.62 -16.43 -6.87
C VAL A 180 7.13 -16.33 -7.03
N PHE A 181 7.84 -17.43 -6.75
CA PHE A 181 9.29 -17.52 -6.78
C PHE A 181 9.80 -17.69 -8.22
N SER A 182 10.93 -17.07 -8.57
CA SER A 182 11.74 -17.36 -9.78
C SER A 182 12.61 -18.60 -9.59
N THR A 183 13.10 -18.77 -8.37
CA THR A 183 13.97 -19.86 -7.93
C THR A 183 13.64 -20.16 -6.47
N CYS A 184 13.75 -21.41 -6.07
CA CYS A 184 13.63 -21.86 -4.68
C CYS A 184 14.64 -22.97 -4.40
N GLU A 185 14.78 -23.35 -3.13
CA GLU A 185 15.73 -24.40 -2.68
C GLU A 185 15.55 -25.72 -3.44
N ILE A 186 14.29 -26.12 -3.63
CA ILE A 186 13.93 -27.30 -4.42
C ILE A 186 12.98 -26.83 -5.52
N MET A 187 13.44 -26.85 -6.77
CA MET A 187 12.61 -26.48 -7.92
C MET A 187 11.50 -27.51 -8.18
N PRO A 188 10.34 -27.10 -8.70
CA PRO A 188 9.33 -28.04 -9.14
C PRO A 188 9.86 -28.98 -10.22
N GLU A 189 9.46 -30.25 -10.15
CA GLU A 189 9.98 -31.30 -11.02
C GLU A 189 8.82 -31.91 -11.82
N PHE A 190 8.93 -31.92 -13.15
CA PHE A 190 7.98 -32.64 -14.00
C PHE A 190 8.07 -34.15 -13.75
N PRO A 191 6.98 -34.93 -13.84
CA PRO A 191 7.05 -36.38 -13.73
C PRO A 191 8.02 -36.99 -14.77
N GLY A 192 9.14 -37.54 -14.31
CA GLY A 192 10.20 -38.07 -15.19
C GLY A 192 11.25 -37.04 -15.63
N GLY A 193 11.22 -35.82 -15.09
CA GLY A 193 12.20 -34.78 -15.32
C GLY A 193 11.97 -33.96 -16.61
N GLU A 194 12.90 -33.04 -16.88
CA GLU A 194 12.80 -32.08 -17.99
C GLU A 194 12.74 -32.76 -19.37
N TYR A 195 13.44 -33.88 -19.54
CA TYR A 195 13.43 -34.65 -20.79
C TYR A 195 12.01 -35.18 -21.12
N GLU A 196 11.34 -35.81 -20.16
CA GLU A 196 9.97 -36.32 -20.35
C GLU A 196 8.98 -35.16 -20.52
N MET A 197 9.23 -34.00 -19.92
CA MET A 197 8.43 -32.79 -20.18
C MET A 197 8.52 -32.36 -21.64
N MET A 198 9.74 -32.29 -22.20
CA MET A 198 9.92 -31.90 -23.60
C MET A 198 9.31 -32.92 -24.55
N LYS A 199 9.47 -34.21 -24.24
CA LYS A 199 8.86 -35.29 -25.00
C LYS A 199 7.34 -35.22 -24.98
N PHE A 200 6.71 -34.99 -23.82
CA PHE A 200 5.27 -34.79 -23.70
C PHE A 200 4.80 -33.60 -24.54
N ILE A 201 5.51 -32.48 -24.47
CA ILE A 201 5.20 -31.29 -25.27
C ILE A 201 5.26 -31.63 -26.75
N CYS A 202 6.35 -32.21 -27.23
CA CYS A 202 6.50 -32.59 -28.64
C CYS A 202 5.41 -33.56 -29.12
N GLN A 203 5.02 -34.53 -28.30
CA GLN A 203 3.98 -35.50 -28.64
C GLN A 203 2.57 -34.89 -28.63
N THR A 204 2.34 -33.87 -27.80
CA THR A 204 1.03 -33.22 -27.63
C THR A 204 0.84 -32.05 -28.59
N LEU A 205 1.94 -31.48 -29.11
CA LEU A 205 1.96 -30.31 -29.99
C LEU A 205 1.28 -30.60 -31.32
N ARG A 206 0.32 -29.77 -31.71
CA ARG A 206 -0.39 -29.85 -32.98
C ARG A 206 -0.08 -28.62 -33.82
N TYR A 207 0.64 -28.81 -34.92
CA TYR A 207 0.92 -27.70 -35.83
C TYR A 207 -0.37 -27.20 -36.50
N PRO A 208 -0.78 -25.93 -36.32
CA PRO A 208 -1.97 -25.40 -36.98
C PRO A 208 -1.85 -25.49 -38.51
N GLN A 209 -2.86 -26.06 -39.17
CA GLN A 209 -2.83 -26.35 -40.60
C GLN A 209 -2.55 -25.09 -41.46
N SER A 210 -3.18 -23.96 -41.14
CA SER A 210 -2.93 -22.70 -41.85
C SER A 210 -1.50 -22.19 -41.67
N CYS A 211 -0.87 -22.39 -40.50
CA CYS A 211 0.54 -22.05 -40.32
C CYS A 211 1.45 -22.98 -41.13
N LYS A 212 1.09 -24.26 -41.25
CA LYS A 212 1.83 -25.24 -42.05
C LYS A 212 1.79 -24.89 -43.54
N GLU A 213 0.61 -24.58 -44.07
CA GLU A 213 0.42 -24.21 -45.49
C GLU A 213 1.13 -22.90 -45.85
N ASN A 214 1.22 -21.96 -44.91
CA ASN A 214 1.88 -20.67 -45.11
C ASN A 214 3.36 -20.66 -44.67
N ASN A 215 3.96 -21.81 -44.36
CA ASN A 215 5.35 -21.94 -43.90
C ASN A 215 5.71 -21.07 -42.67
N ILE A 216 4.73 -20.81 -41.80
CA ILE A 216 4.88 -19.95 -40.62
C ILE A 216 5.50 -20.74 -39.48
N SER A 217 6.77 -20.49 -39.18
CA SER A 217 7.54 -21.14 -38.11
C SER A 217 8.00 -20.15 -37.04
N GLY A 218 8.44 -20.65 -35.88
CA GLY A 218 9.03 -19.79 -34.85
C GLY A 218 9.16 -20.42 -33.48
N LYS A 219 9.92 -19.73 -32.62
CA LYS A 219 10.16 -20.10 -31.22
C LYS A 219 9.31 -19.24 -30.31
N ILE A 220 8.46 -19.89 -29.52
CA ILE A 220 7.53 -19.26 -28.59
C ILE A 220 8.02 -19.49 -27.17
N PHE A 221 8.02 -18.44 -26.35
CA PHE A 221 8.36 -18.53 -24.94
C PHE A 221 7.07 -18.43 -24.12
N VAL A 222 6.76 -19.52 -23.42
CA VAL A 222 5.57 -19.61 -22.57
C VAL A 222 6.00 -19.53 -21.12
N ASN A 223 5.46 -18.55 -20.41
CA ASN A 223 5.62 -18.41 -18.97
C ASN A 223 4.40 -18.97 -18.26
N PHE A 224 4.62 -19.70 -17.18
CA PHE A 224 3.56 -20.24 -16.34
C PHE A 224 4.05 -20.36 -14.90
N VAL A 225 3.14 -20.64 -13.98
CA VAL A 225 3.42 -20.85 -12.57
C VAL A 225 3.01 -22.26 -12.18
N VAL A 226 3.89 -23.00 -11.54
CA VAL A 226 3.55 -24.23 -10.84
C VAL A 226 3.16 -23.84 -9.42
N ASN A 227 1.96 -24.20 -8.98
CA ASN A 227 1.47 -23.85 -7.66
C ASN A 227 1.93 -24.86 -6.57
N GLU A 228 1.49 -24.65 -5.34
CA GLU A 228 1.85 -25.47 -4.17
C GLU A 228 1.36 -26.91 -4.27
N GLN A 229 0.38 -27.19 -5.14
CA GLN A 229 -0.11 -28.53 -5.45
C GLN A 229 0.54 -29.13 -6.70
N GLY A 230 1.53 -28.46 -7.29
CA GLY A 230 2.18 -28.91 -8.52
C GLY A 230 1.40 -28.59 -9.81
N LYS A 231 0.29 -27.86 -9.72
CA LYS A 231 -0.56 -27.55 -10.88
C LYS A 231 -0.04 -26.35 -11.64
N VAL A 232 -0.12 -26.42 -12.97
CA VAL A 232 0.18 -25.29 -13.85
C VAL A 232 -0.97 -24.27 -13.84
N ILE A 233 -0.66 -23.03 -13.45
CA ILE A 233 -1.56 -21.89 -13.42
C ILE A 233 -0.93 -20.67 -14.12
N LYS A 234 -1.74 -19.64 -14.37
CA LYS A 234 -1.28 -18.32 -14.91
C LYS A 234 -0.42 -18.42 -16.19
N VAL A 235 -0.80 -19.30 -17.12
CA VAL A 235 -0.09 -19.49 -18.39
C VAL A 235 -0.23 -18.28 -19.31
N LYS A 236 0.89 -17.71 -19.74
CA LYS A 236 0.97 -16.59 -20.69
C LYS A 236 2.10 -16.78 -21.68
N VAL A 237 1.90 -16.29 -22.91
CA VAL A 237 2.97 -16.19 -23.89
C VAL A 237 3.71 -14.89 -23.64
N VAL A 238 5.01 -14.95 -23.35
CA VAL A 238 5.85 -13.76 -23.09
C VAL A 238 6.62 -13.31 -24.33
N LYS A 239 6.84 -14.22 -25.27
CA LYS A 239 7.36 -13.92 -26.60
C LYS A 239 6.74 -14.89 -27.59
N GLY A 240 5.86 -14.38 -28.43
CA GLY A 240 5.16 -15.15 -29.46
C GLY A 240 5.88 -15.12 -30.81
N ALA A 241 5.38 -15.94 -31.73
CA ALA A 241 5.83 -15.93 -33.14
C ALA A 241 4.65 -15.67 -34.09
N HIS A 242 3.50 -16.29 -33.82
CA HIS A 242 2.28 -16.10 -34.59
C HIS A 242 1.07 -16.47 -33.72
N PRO A 243 -0.06 -15.73 -33.76
CA PRO A 243 -1.17 -15.94 -32.82
C PRO A 243 -1.72 -17.37 -32.76
N LEU A 244 -1.72 -18.08 -33.89
CA LEU A 244 -2.16 -19.48 -33.94
C LEU A 244 -1.16 -20.44 -33.28
N LEU A 245 0.13 -20.21 -33.46
CA LEU A 245 1.18 -20.99 -32.81
C LEU A 245 1.22 -20.69 -31.30
N ASP A 246 1.04 -19.42 -30.93
CA ASP A 246 0.99 -18.96 -29.54
C ASP A 246 -0.19 -19.60 -28.79
N LYS A 247 -1.37 -19.66 -29.43
CA LYS A 247 -2.57 -20.31 -28.90
C LYS A 247 -2.32 -21.81 -28.67
N GLU A 248 -1.67 -22.47 -29.60
CA GLU A 248 -1.34 -23.89 -29.48
C GLU A 248 -0.29 -24.14 -28.38
N ALA A 249 0.77 -23.34 -28.33
CA ALA A 249 1.78 -23.41 -27.27
C ALA A 249 1.13 -23.27 -25.89
N LYS A 250 0.22 -22.31 -25.72
CA LYS A 250 -0.54 -22.12 -24.48
C LYS A 250 -1.41 -23.35 -24.15
N ARG A 251 -2.09 -23.95 -25.14
CA ARG A 251 -2.90 -25.16 -24.95
C ARG A 251 -2.07 -26.33 -24.41
N VAL A 252 -0.91 -26.58 -25.01
CA VAL A 252 -0.03 -27.69 -24.60
C VAL A 252 0.48 -27.48 -23.17
N VAL A 253 0.89 -26.27 -22.81
CA VAL A 253 1.36 -25.96 -21.45
C VAL A 253 0.25 -26.13 -20.42
N LEU A 254 -0.99 -25.77 -20.74
CA LEU A 254 -2.15 -26.01 -19.87
C LEU A 254 -2.49 -27.51 -19.69
N MET A 255 -1.98 -28.38 -20.56
CA MET A 255 -2.18 -29.83 -20.48
C MET A 255 -1.03 -30.58 -19.80
N LEU A 256 -0.01 -29.87 -19.33
CA LEU A 256 1.08 -30.51 -18.59
C LEU A 256 0.52 -31.21 -17.34
N PRO A 257 0.94 -32.46 -17.08
CA PRO A 257 0.68 -33.13 -15.81
C PRO A 257 1.11 -32.33 -14.59
N ASP A 258 0.54 -32.69 -13.44
CA ASP A 258 0.92 -32.12 -12.16
C ASP A 258 2.41 -32.42 -11.86
N PHE A 259 3.15 -31.38 -11.50
CA PHE A 259 4.56 -31.43 -11.12
C PHE A 259 4.69 -31.89 -9.66
N LYS A 260 5.87 -32.35 -9.26
CA LYS A 260 6.26 -32.23 -7.84
C LYS A 260 6.39 -30.74 -7.52
N PRO A 261 5.75 -30.23 -6.46
CA PRO A 261 5.80 -28.82 -6.11
C PRO A 261 7.22 -28.43 -5.69
N GLY A 262 7.53 -27.15 -5.86
CA GLY A 262 8.78 -26.57 -5.39
C GLY A 262 8.70 -26.33 -3.90
N MET A 263 9.82 -26.47 -3.20
CA MET A 263 9.91 -26.27 -1.76
C MET A 263 10.83 -25.10 -1.42
N GLN A 264 10.43 -24.34 -0.41
CA GLN A 264 11.21 -23.31 0.24
C GLN A 264 10.96 -23.42 1.75
N ASP A 265 12.02 -23.50 2.56
CA ASP A 265 11.90 -23.65 4.02
C ASP A 265 11.01 -24.85 4.42
N GLY A 266 11.08 -25.94 3.64
CA GLY A 266 10.27 -27.14 3.85
C GLY A 266 8.77 -26.99 3.54
N LYS A 267 8.34 -25.88 2.95
CA LYS A 267 6.95 -25.62 2.55
C LYS A 267 6.80 -25.56 1.04
N PRO A 268 5.69 -26.06 0.47
CA PRO A 268 5.44 -25.93 -0.95
C PRO A 268 5.15 -24.46 -1.31
N VAL A 269 5.73 -24.00 -2.41
CA VAL A 269 5.62 -22.61 -2.88
C VAL A 269 5.27 -22.54 -4.37
N LYS A 270 4.68 -21.42 -4.79
CA LYS A 270 4.43 -21.12 -6.21
C LYS A 270 5.74 -20.75 -6.89
N VAL A 271 6.07 -21.39 -8.01
CA VAL A 271 7.31 -21.12 -8.76
C VAL A 271 6.99 -20.87 -10.22
N GLN A 272 7.57 -19.84 -10.81
CA GLN A 272 7.40 -19.51 -12.21
C GLN A 272 8.43 -20.20 -13.10
N PHE A 273 7.97 -20.69 -14.24
CA PHE A 273 8.78 -21.26 -15.31
C PHE A 273 8.63 -20.45 -16.58
N THR A 274 9.68 -20.49 -17.41
CA THR A 274 9.57 -20.06 -18.81
C THR A 274 10.20 -21.13 -19.67
N ILE A 275 9.40 -21.75 -20.54
CA ILE A 275 9.88 -22.77 -21.45
C ILE A 275 9.81 -22.30 -22.90
N PRO A 276 10.81 -22.64 -23.72
CA PRO A 276 10.73 -22.44 -25.16
C PRO A 276 10.00 -23.61 -25.85
N ILE A 277 9.04 -23.30 -26.71
CA ILE A 277 8.38 -24.25 -27.61
C ILE A 277 8.70 -23.85 -29.05
N ASN A 278 9.28 -24.77 -29.81
CA ASN A 278 9.75 -24.51 -31.16
C ASN A 278 8.82 -25.14 -32.20
N PHE A 279 8.26 -24.32 -33.10
CA PHE A 279 7.52 -24.77 -34.26
C PHE A 279 8.42 -24.70 -35.48
N GLN A 280 8.93 -25.85 -35.90
CA GLN A 280 9.75 -25.99 -37.11
C GLN A 280 9.09 -26.95 -38.09
N LEU A 281 9.12 -26.59 -39.37
CA LEU A 281 8.74 -27.47 -40.46
C LEU A 281 10.01 -28.12 -40.98
N PHE A 282 10.12 -29.44 -40.85
CA PHE A 282 11.18 -30.18 -41.50
C PHE A 282 10.79 -30.34 -42.97
N THR A 283 11.48 -29.61 -43.85
CA THR A 283 11.40 -29.88 -45.30
C THR A 283 12.41 -30.98 -45.60
N ILE A 284 11.93 -32.12 -46.08
CA ILE A 284 12.82 -33.11 -46.70
C ILE A 284 13.14 -32.54 -48.08
N ALA A 285 14.37 -32.07 -48.27
CA ALA A 285 14.87 -31.76 -49.61
C ALA A 285 14.98 -33.09 -50.36
N TYR A 286 14.13 -33.29 -51.36
CA TYR A 286 14.23 -34.38 -52.33
C TYR A 286 15.13 -33.97 -53.48
#